data_AF-A0A0K0DN59-F1
#
_entry.id   AF-A0A0K0DN59-F1
#
_cell.length_a   1.000
_cell.length_b   1.000
_cell.length_c   1.000
_cell.angle_alpha   90.00
_cell.angle_beta   90.00
_cell.angle_gamma   90.00
#
_symmetry.space_group_name_H-M   'P 1'
#
loop_
_entity.id
_entity.type
_entity.pdbx_description
1 polymer ?
#
loop_
_entity_poly.entity_id
_entity_poly.type
_entity_poly.pdbx_seq_one_letter_code
_entity_poly.pdbx_strand_id
1 'polypeptide(L)'
;LRTLVQARCGARTVIRTMYENPYLARFKDRCKVPADFYKKTTGLTGLFVNQHPHRTLTVVYSRILKALEHIPPTAAYRMYTEAIVKQRLALVQSEDSIPTLEEKIGMGQIEEVIEQAEYELEATRAIIESRAWEPLVEEAPKGQWDWPIV
;
A
#
# COMPACT_ATOMS: atom_id res chain seq x y z
N LEU A 1 -10.83 9.57 40.41
CA LEU A 1 -10.97 10.79 39.57
C LEU A 1 -10.85 10.39 38.10
N ARG A 2 -11.97 10.07 37.44
CA ARG A 2 -12.02 9.72 36.01
C ARG A 2 -12.67 10.89 35.28
N THR A 3 -11.91 11.62 34.47
CA THR A 3 -12.40 12.78 33.73
C THR A 3 -13.05 12.30 32.43
N LEU A 4 -14.36 12.52 32.29
CA LEU A 4 -15.12 12.20 31.09
C LEU A 4 -14.87 13.27 30.02
N VAL A 5 -14.32 12.89 28.87
CA VAL A 5 -14.21 13.79 27.71
C VAL A 5 -15.52 13.71 26.93
N GLN A 6 -16.34 14.76 27.00
CA GLN A 6 -17.56 14.89 26.21
C GLN A 6 -17.25 15.54 24.86
N ALA A 7 -17.32 14.78 23.77
CA ALA A 7 -17.41 15.33 22.42
C ALA A 7 -18.89 15.52 22.05
N ARG A 8 -19.31 16.74 21.71
CA ARG A 8 -20.67 17.05 21.26
C ARG A 8 -20.77 16.93 19.73
N CYS A 9 -21.42 15.89 19.25
CA CYS A 9 -22.04 15.86 17.93
C CYS A 9 -23.33 15.04 18.02
N GLY A 10 -24.47 15.66 17.69
CA GLY A 10 -25.79 15.03 17.50
C GLY A 10 -26.40 14.28 18.69
N ALA A 11 -27.26 14.95 19.47
CA ALA A 11 -28.38 14.45 20.30
C ALA A 11 -28.30 13.15 21.15
N ARG A 12 -27.15 12.47 21.29
CA ARG A 12 -26.96 11.37 22.24
C ARG A 12 -25.56 11.45 22.84
N THR A 13 -25.47 11.93 24.07
CA THR A 13 -24.24 11.82 24.87
C THR A 13 -24.08 10.37 25.32
N VAL A 14 -23.43 9.54 24.50
CA VAL A 14 -23.08 8.16 24.91
C VAL A 14 -21.91 8.25 25.88
N ILE A 15 -22.15 7.95 27.16
CA ILE A 15 -21.08 7.75 28.14
C ILE A 15 -20.40 6.43 27.77
N ARG A 16 -19.34 6.49 26.97
CA ARG A 16 -18.54 5.32 26.62
C ARG A 16 -17.49 5.11 27.69
N THR A 17 -17.40 3.90 28.21
CA THR A 17 -16.21 3.50 28.98
C THR A 17 -15.00 3.50 28.03
N MET A 18 -13.78 3.71 28.54
CA MET A 18 -12.53 3.66 27.73
C MET A 18 -12.44 2.36 26.89
N TYR A 19 -13.03 1.27 27.41
CA TYR A 19 -13.05 -0.06 26.80
C TYR A 19 -14.13 -0.24 25.72
N GLU A 20 -15.11 0.66 25.62
CA GLU A 20 -16.17 0.67 24.60
C GLU A 20 -15.89 1.73 23.52
N ASN A 21 -14.62 1.82 23.11
CA ASN A 21 -14.19 2.70 22.04
C ASN A 21 -14.56 2.07 20.67
N PRO A 22 -15.36 2.76 19.83
CA PRO A 22 -15.79 2.23 18.53
C PRO A 22 -14.60 2.03 17.57
N TYR A 23 -13.51 2.77 17.74
CA TYR A 23 -12.28 2.57 16.96
C TYR A 23 -11.60 1.25 17.30
N LEU A 24 -11.53 0.88 18.59
CA LEU A 24 -10.96 -0.41 19.01
C LEU A 24 -11.81 -1.60 18.55
N ALA A 25 -13.14 -1.46 18.56
CA ALA A 25 -14.05 -2.50 18.08
C ALA A 25 -13.81 -2.82 16.59
N ARG A 26 -13.70 -1.78 15.74
CA ARG A 26 -13.42 -1.95 14.31
C ARG A 26 -12.11 -2.70 14.03
N PHE A 27 -11.06 -2.41 14.79
CA PHE A 27 -9.79 -3.13 14.64
C PHE A 27 -9.89 -4.58 15.07
N LYS A 28 -10.55 -4.85 16.20
CA LYS A 28 -10.81 -6.23 16.68
C LYS A 28 -11.59 -7.05 15.69
N ASP A 29 -12.53 -6.44 14.96
CA ASP A 29 -13.30 -7.15 13.94
C ASP A 29 -12.46 -7.48 12.70
N ARG A 30 -11.59 -6.57 12.25
CA ARG A 30 -10.67 -6.82 11.12
C ARG A 30 -9.58 -7.85 11.44
N CYS A 31 -9.21 -8.03 12.71
CA CYS A 31 -8.29 -9.08 13.14
C CYS A 31 -8.86 -10.49 13.04
N LYS A 32 -10.18 -10.66 12.91
CA LYS A 32 -10.82 -11.98 12.96
C LYS A 32 -10.62 -12.72 11.64
N VAL A 33 -9.82 -13.77 11.70
CA VAL A 33 -9.60 -14.72 10.61
C VAL A 33 -10.31 -16.03 10.94
N PRO A 34 -10.94 -16.73 9.97
CA PRO A 34 -11.55 -18.03 10.23
C PRO A 34 -10.55 -19.04 10.82
N ALA A 35 -11.07 -19.97 11.64
CA ALA A 35 -10.26 -20.97 12.35
C ALA A 35 -9.48 -21.90 11.39
N ASP A 36 -9.95 -22.07 10.16
CA ASP A 36 -9.33 -22.95 9.16
C ASP A 36 -8.25 -22.28 8.32
N PHE A 37 -8.11 -20.95 8.40
CA PHE A 37 -7.08 -20.24 7.63
C PHE A 37 -5.69 -20.46 8.25
N TYR A 38 -4.69 -20.70 7.39
CA TYR A 38 -3.34 -21.08 7.81
C TYR A 38 -2.61 -19.98 8.61
N LYS A 39 -2.88 -18.69 8.34
CA LYS A 39 -2.24 -17.55 9.02
C LYS A 39 -3.17 -16.89 10.04
N LYS A 40 -2.80 -16.89 11.33
CA LYS A 40 -3.63 -16.29 12.39
C LYS A 40 -3.40 -14.80 12.59
N THR A 41 -2.15 -14.36 12.42
CA THR A 41 -1.72 -12.98 12.57
C THR A 41 -0.47 -12.75 11.71
N THR A 42 -0.25 -11.52 11.29
CA THR A 42 0.98 -11.06 10.63
C THR A 42 2.10 -10.76 11.63
N GLY A 43 1.75 -10.59 12.92
CA GLY A 43 2.70 -10.15 13.96
C GLY A 43 3.04 -8.66 13.91
N LEU A 44 2.52 -7.92 12.92
CA LEU A 44 2.75 -6.49 12.75
C LEU A 44 1.52 -5.68 13.18
N THR A 45 1.74 -4.62 13.94
CA THR A 45 0.66 -3.77 14.45
C THR A 45 0.05 -2.96 13.33
N GLY A 46 -1.26 -3.10 13.11
CA GLY A 46 -2.00 -2.35 12.09
C GLY A 46 -2.08 -3.05 10.72
N LEU A 47 -1.31 -4.11 10.50
CA LEU A 47 -1.36 -4.94 9.28
C LEU A 47 -2.19 -6.20 9.54
N PHE A 48 -3.42 -6.25 9.02
CA PHE A 48 -4.33 -7.39 9.22
C PHE A 48 -4.14 -8.43 8.13
N VAL A 49 -4.31 -9.71 8.49
CA VAL A 49 -4.20 -10.84 7.55
C VAL A 49 -5.24 -10.71 6.43
N ASN A 50 -4.81 -10.89 5.20
CA ASN A 50 -5.71 -10.92 4.05
C ASN A 50 -6.08 -12.38 3.72
N GLN A 51 -7.37 -12.67 3.65
CA GLN A 51 -7.88 -14.02 3.36
C GLN A 51 -7.73 -14.41 1.87
N HIS A 52 -7.67 -13.41 0.97
CA HIS A 52 -7.63 -13.62 -0.47
C HIS A 52 -6.53 -12.75 -1.12
N PRO A 53 -5.24 -13.01 -0.83
CA PRO A 53 -4.15 -12.18 -1.31
C PRO A 53 -3.99 -12.22 -2.84
N HIS A 54 -4.12 -13.39 -3.49
CA HIS A 54 -3.98 -13.50 -4.95
C HIS A 54 -4.99 -12.64 -5.71
N ARG A 55 -6.26 -12.67 -5.30
CA ARG A 55 -7.32 -11.83 -5.88
C ARG A 55 -7.02 -10.34 -5.66
N THR A 56 -6.63 -9.97 -4.45
CA THR A 56 -6.33 -8.58 -4.09
C THR A 56 -5.17 -8.05 -4.93
N LEU A 57 -4.06 -8.78 -4.98
CA LEU A 57 -2.87 -8.43 -5.77
C LEU A 57 -3.18 -8.33 -7.27
N THR A 58 -3.92 -9.29 -7.81
CA THR A 58 -4.30 -9.26 -9.23
C THR A 58 -5.11 -8.00 -9.57
N VAL A 59 -6.05 -7.61 -8.70
CA VAL A 59 -6.84 -6.40 -8.89
C VAL A 59 -5.96 -5.15 -8.82
N VAL A 60 -5.07 -5.04 -7.82
CA VAL A 60 -4.21 -3.86 -7.66
C VAL A 60 -3.22 -3.75 -8.82
N TYR A 61 -2.52 -4.82 -9.19
CA TYR A 61 -1.61 -4.81 -10.35
C TYR A 61 -2.33 -4.50 -11.66
N SER A 62 -3.54 -5.04 -11.87
CA SER A 62 -4.34 -4.70 -13.06
C SER A 62 -4.72 -3.22 -13.09
N ARG A 63 -4.98 -2.60 -11.93
CA ARG A 63 -5.26 -1.17 -11.82
C ARG A 63 -4.00 -0.33 -12.10
N ILE A 64 -2.83 -0.77 -11.63
CA ILE A 64 -1.55 -0.09 -11.92
C ILE A 64 -1.28 -0.13 -13.42
N LEU A 65 -1.38 -1.29 -14.07
CA LEU A 65 -1.16 -1.41 -15.52
C LEU A 65 -2.08 -0.48 -16.32
N LYS A 66 -3.36 -0.39 -15.96
CA LYS A 66 -4.30 0.57 -16.58
C LYS A 66 -3.91 2.03 -16.32
N ALA A 67 -3.42 2.36 -15.14
CA ALA A 67 -2.97 3.72 -14.84
C ALA A 67 -1.72 4.08 -15.65
N LEU A 68 -0.78 3.14 -15.81
CA LEU A 68 0.45 3.33 -16.59
C LEU A 68 0.19 3.58 -18.08
N GLU A 69 -0.95 3.15 -18.63
CA GLU A 69 -1.34 3.45 -20.02
C GLU A 69 -1.43 4.97 -20.30
N HIS A 70 -1.71 5.79 -19.29
CA HIS A 70 -1.77 7.25 -19.40
C HIS A 70 -0.40 7.94 -19.50
N ILE A 71 0.69 7.24 -19.17
CA ILE A 71 2.07 7.76 -19.23
C ILE A 71 2.67 7.38 -20.59
N PRO A 72 3.47 8.22 -21.27
CA PRO A 72 4.10 7.83 -22.53
C PRO A 72 5.03 6.61 -22.37
N PRO A 73 5.12 5.70 -23.37
CA PRO A 73 5.94 4.48 -23.29
C PRO A 73 7.45 4.75 -23.24
N THR A 74 7.89 5.94 -23.62
CA THR A 74 9.28 6.38 -23.54
C THR A 74 9.70 6.80 -22.13
N ALA A 75 8.75 7.02 -21.22
CA ALA A 75 9.06 7.40 -19.85
C ALA A 75 9.74 6.24 -19.11
N ALA A 76 10.92 6.51 -18.54
CA ALA A 76 11.69 5.52 -17.79
C ALA A 76 10.85 4.87 -16.67
N TYR A 77 10.08 5.68 -15.93
CA TYR A 77 9.19 5.20 -14.87
C TYR A 77 8.22 4.13 -15.39
N ARG A 78 7.53 4.38 -16.51
CA ARG A 78 6.59 3.42 -17.11
C ARG A 78 7.29 2.13 -17.52
N MET A 79 8.44 2.21 -18.18
CA MET A 79 9.18 1.03 -18.64
C MET A 79 9.55 0.09 -17.49
N TYR A 80 10.11 0.64 -16.41
CA TYR A 80 10.57 -0.18 -15.28
C TYR A 80 9.42 -0.68 -14.41
N THR A 81 8.42 0.17 -14.13
CA THR A 81 7.26 -0.24 -13.33
C THR A 81 6.42 -1.29 -14.03
N GLU A 82 6.18 -1.16 -15.34
CA GLU A 82 5.48 -2.20 -16.10
C GLU A 82 6.22 -3.54 -16.05
N ALA A 83 7.55 -3.53 -16.19
CA ALA A 83 8.35 -4.75 -16.13
C ALA A 83 8.22 -5.44 -14.76
N ILE A 84 8.36 -4.68 -13.67
CA ILE A 84 8.24 -5.19 -12.30
C ILE A 84 6.82 -5.71 -12.04
N VAL A 85 5.79 -4.95 -12.39
CA VAL A 85 4.39 -5.32 -12.16
C VAL A 85 4.01 -6.56 -12.97
N LYS A 86 4.44 -6.67 -14.24
CA LYS A 86 4.20 -7.86 -15.07
C LYS A 86 4.91 -9.09 -14.50
N GLN A 87 6.16 -8.97 -14.07
CA GLN A 87 6.89 -10.05 -13.42
C GLN A 87 6.17 -10.53 -12.15
N ARG A 88 5.78 -9.60 -11.27
CA ARG A 88 5.07 -9.93 -10.02
C ARG A 88 3.69 -10.53 -10.29
N LEU A 89 2.95 -10.00 -11.27
CA LEU A 89 1.66 -10.55 -11.67
C LEU A 89 1.80 -11.97 -12.21
N ALA A 90 2.83 -12.26 -13.00
CA ALA A 90 3.12 -13.60 -13.47
C ALA A 90 3.42 -14.57 -12.31
N LEU A 91 4.17 -14.14 -11.30
CA LEU A 91 4.41 -14.94 -10.09
C LEU A 91 3.11 -15.24 -9.34
N VAL A 92 2.26 -14.23 -9.13
CA VAL A 92 0.95 -14.36 -8.45
C VAL A 92 0.00 -15.33 -9.18
N GLN A 93 0.10 -15.42 -10.51
CA GLN A 93 -0.69 -16.35 -11.33
C GLN A 93 -0.08 -17.75 -11.41
N SER A 94 1.24 -17.87 -11.30
CA SER A 94 1.94 -19.16 -11.41
C SER A 94 1.90 -20.00 -10.14
N GLU A 95 1.80 -19.34 -8.99
CA GLU A 95 1.93 -19.97 -7.68
C GLU A 95 0.60 -19.87 -6.92
N ASP A 96 0.02 -21.01 -6.54
CA ASP A 96 -1.24 -21.05 -5.77
C ASP A 96 -1.01 -20.97 -4.25
N SER A 97 0.19 -21.35 -3.81
CA SER A 97 0.55 -21.36 -2.40
C SER A 97 1.13 -20.01 -1.98
N ILE A 98 0.57 -19.45 -0.91
CA ILE A 98 1.01 -18.15 -0.37
C ILE A 98 2.44 -18.18 0.19
N PRO A 99 2.90 -19.16 0.98
CA PRO A 99 4.27 -19.13 1.52
C PRO A 99 5.34 -19.24 0.42
N THR A 100 5.11 -20.07 -0.60
CA THR A 100 6.02 -20.18 -1.74
C THR A 100 6.01 -18.91 -2.60
N LEU A 101 4.88 -18.23 -2.70
CA LEU A 101 4.79 -16.91 -3.33
C LEU A 101 5.58 -15.84 -2.57
N GLU A 102 5.50 -15.82 -1.23
CA GLU A 102 6.28 -14.91 -0.38
C GLU A 102 7.79 -15.12 -0.58
N GLU A 103 8.25 -16.37 -0.59
CA GLU A 103 9.67 -16.71 -0.83
C GLU A 103 10.15 -16.27 -2.22
N LYS A 104 9.34 -16.51 -3.27
CA LYS A 104 9.69 -16.12 -4.64
C LYS A 104 9.75 -14.61 -4.85
N ILE A 105 8.88 -13.85 -4.17
CA ILE A 105 8.88 -12.39 -4.25
C ILE A 105 10.01 -11.80 -3.40
N GLY A 106 10.30 -12.39 -2.23
CA GLY A 106 11.42 -12.00 -1.37
C GLY A 106 11.29 -10.61 -0.75
N MET A 107 10.07 -10.10 -0.56
CA MET A 107 9.78 -8.74 -0.07
C MET A 107 8.96 -8.74 1.23
N GLY A 108 9.21 -9.70 2.12
CA GLY A 108 8.47 -9.84 3.38
C GLY A 108 7.17 -10.63 3.23
N GLN A 109 6.17 -10.29 4.03
CA GLN A 109 4.86 -10.96 4.03
C GLN A 109 3.97 -10.49 2.88
N ILE A 110 3.02 -11.34 2.46
CA ILE A 110 2.14 -11.03 1.34
C ILE A 110 1.29 -9.78 1.56
N GLU A 111 0.92 -9.48 2.81
CA GLU A 111 0.18 -8.27 3.17
C GLU A 111 1.02 -6.99 2.98
N GLU A 112 2.33 -7.03 3.25
CA GLU A 112 3.23 -5.90 2.99
C GLU A 112 3.38 -5.66 1.48
N VAL A 113 3.42 -6.74 0.69
CA VAL A 113 3.44 -6.65 -0.78
C VAL A 113 2.14 -6.02 -1.33
N ILE A 114 0.99 -6.34 -0.72
CA ILE A 114 -0.29 -5.70 -1.09
C ILE A 114 -0.23 -4.20 -0.79
N GLU A 115 0.22 -3.82 0.40
CA GLU A 115 0.34 -2.41 0.79
C GLU A 115 1.32 -1.65 -0.13
N GLN A 116 2.46 -2.25 -0.47
CA GLN A 116 3.40 -1.71 -1.44
C GLN A 116 2.74 -1.48 -2.81
N ALA A 117 1.93 -2.44 -3.28
CA ALA A 117 1.22 -2.29 -4.55
C ALA A 117 0.16 -1.17 -4.50
N GLU A 118 -0.51 -0.98 -3.35
CA GLU A 118 -1.43 0.15 -3.17
C GLU A 118 -0.70 1.49 -3.19
N TYR A 119 0.43 1.61 -2.51
CA TYR A 119 1.28 2.81 -2.58
C TYR A 119 1.83 3.06 -3.98
N GLU A 120 2.20 2.01 -4.72
CA GLU A 120 2.65 2.15 -6.11
C GLU A 120 1.54 2.70 -7.02
N LEU A 121 0.28 2.29 -6.77
CA LEU A 121 -0.87 2.84 -7.51
C LEU A 121 -1.10 4.32 -7.19
N GLU A 122 -0.93 4.73 -5.93
CA GLU A 122 -1.00 6.13 -5.53
C GLU A 122 0.15 6.95 -6.12
N ALA A 123 1.37 6.42 -6.09
CA ALA A 123 2.55 7.01 -6.71
C ALA A 123 2.36 7.20 -8.21
N THR A 124 1.82 6.19 -8.91
CA THR A 124 1.51 6.27 -10.34
C THR A 124 0.55 7.43 -10.63
N ARG A 125 -0.49 7.62 -9.81
CA ARG A 125 -1.44 8.72 -9.96
C ARG A 125 -0.77 10.08 -9.74
N ALA A 126 0.08 10.19 -8.73
CA ALA A 126 0.85 11.41 -8.46
C ALA A 126 1.84 11.73 -9.60
N ILE A 127 2.45 10.72 -10.21
CA ILE A 127 3.33 10.89 -11.37
C ILE A 127 2.56 11.37 -12.59
N ILE A 128 1.33 10.88 -12.80
CA ILE A 128 0.46 11.37 -13.86
C ILE A 128 0.11 12.86 -13.66
N GLU A 129 -0.20 13.25 -12.43
CA GLU A 129 -0.52 14.64 -12.09
C GLU A 129 0.68 15.58 -12.24
N SER A 130 1.86 15.16 -11.77
CA SER A 130 3.09 15.96 -11.81
C SER A 130 3.82 15.93 -13.16
N ARG A 131 3.47 15.00 -14.06
CA ARG A 131 4.14 14.79 -15.36
C ARG A 131 5.66 14.71 -15.25
N ALA A 132 6.15 13.97 -14.26
CA ALA A 132 7.57 13.87 -13.92
C ALA A 132 8.50 13.31 -15.03
N TRP A 133 7.95 12.89 -16.16
CA TRP A 133 8.71 12.48 -17.35
C TRP A 133 9.10 13.63 -18.28
N GLU A 134 8.59 14.83 -18.03
CA GLU A 134 9.02 16.04 -18.75
C GLU A 134 10.45 16.43 -18.36
N PRO A 135 11.19 17.14 -19.23
CA PRO A 135 12.51 17.66 -18.89
C PRO A 135 12.48 18.56 -17.66
N LEU A 136 13.65 18.76 -17.04
CA LEU A 136 13.83 19.67 -15.91
C LEU A 136 13.26 21.05 -16.25
N VAL A 137 12.42 21.58 -15.35
CA VAL A 137 11.81 22.91 -15.50
C VAL A 137 12.88 24.00 -15.47
N GLU A 138 13.87 23.85 -14.58
CA GLU A 138 15.00 24.77 -14.43
C GLU A 138 16.30 23.98 -14.26
N GLU A 139 17.36 24.43 -14.93
CA GLU A 139 18.70 23.93 -14.66
C GLU A 139 19.23 24.48 -13.33
N ALA A 140 20.06 23.68 -12.66
CA ALA A 140 20.68 24.13 -11.43
C ALA A 140 21.60 25.35 -11.67
N PRO A 141 21.57 26.36 -10.79
CA PRO A 141 22.54 27.45 -10.84
C PRO A 141 23.98 26.94 -10.79
N LYS A 142 24.89 27.63 -11.47
CA LYS A 142 26.33 27.32 -11.39
C LYS A 142 26.80 27.40 -9.93
N GLY A 143 27.45 26.36 -9.43
CA GLY A 143 27.92 26.28 -8.04
C GLY A 143 26.91 25.71 -7.04
N GLN A 144 25.65 25.42 -7.42
CA GLN A 144 24.62 24.93 -6.48
C GLN A 144 24.97 23.58 -5.86
N TRP A 145 25.59 22.69 -6.64
CA TRP A 145 25.94 21.32 -6.24
C TRP A 145 27.44 21.11 -6.01
N ASP A 146 28.22 22.19 -6.02
CA ASP A 146 29.65 22.12 -5.74
C ASP A 146 29.87 21.95 -4.24
N TRP A 147 30.51 20.85 -3.86
CA TRP A 147 30.88 20.57 -2.48
C TRP A 147 32.27 19.94 -2.41
N PRO A 148 33.19 20.46 -1.57
CA PRO A 148 33.05 21.58 -0.62
C PRO A 148 33.07 22.97 -1.29
N ILE A 149 32.60 23.99 -0.56
CA ILE A 149 32.70 25.41 -0.93
C ILE A 149 34.16 25.84 -0.69
N VAL A 150 34.96 25.90 -1.75
CA VAL A 150 36.36 26.37 -1.70
C VAL A 150 36.50 27.68 -2.47
#